data_AF-A0A8T3LSB3-F1
#
_entry.id   AF-A0A8T3LSB3-F1
#
_cell.length_a   1.000
_cell.length_b   1.000
_cell.length_c   1.000
_cell.angle_alpha   90.00
_cell.angle_beta   90.00
_cell.angle_gamma   90.00
#
_symmetry.space_group_name_H-M   'P 1'
#
loop_
_entity.id
_entity.type
_entity.pdbx_description
1 polymer ?
#
loop_
_entity_poly.entity_id
_entity_poly.type
_entity_poly.pdbx_seq_one_letter_code
_entity_poly.pdbx_strand_id
1 'polypeptide(L)'
;YNDLALPIKLFDYLSYGRPLVVTDCTEQARIVREADAGIVVGDTVEALSAGFAHLLQTDADQIVAWSAHAADAARRSAWSTRAKQIVEILTGGEA
;
A
#
# COMPACT_ATOMS: atom_id res chain seq x y z
N TYR A 1 10.60 -4.89 -13.74
CA TYR A 1 9.92 -3.59 -13.79
C TYR A 1 9.38 -3.19 -12.42
N ASN A 2 8.60 -4.05 -11.74
CA ASN A 2 7.96 -3.72 -10.46
C ASN A 2 8.92 -3.55 -9.26
N ASP A 3 10.18 -3.97 -9.37
CA ASP A 3 11.23 -3.63 -8.39
C ASP A 3 11.98 -2.33 -8.70
N LEU A 4 11.78 -1.76 -9.90
CA LEU A 4 12.47 -0.55 -10.35
C LEU A 4 11.59 0.70 -10.22
N ALA A 5 10.29 0.56 -10.47
CA ALA A 5 9.35 1.67 -10.51
C ALA A 5 8.31 1.56 -9.40
N LEU A 6 7.94 2.71 -8.83
CA LEU A 6 6.86 2.81 -7.87
C LEU A 6 5.52 2.46 -8.55
N PRO A 7 4.75 1.48 -8.04
CA PRO A 7 3.48 1.07 -8.65
C PRO A 7 2.37 2.07 -8.32
N ILE A 8 2.19 3.12 -9.14
CA ILE A 8 1.21 4.18 -8.89
C ILE A 8 -0.22 3.65 -8.69
N LYS A 9 -0.58 2.56 -9.38
CA LYS A 9 -1.90 1.90 -9.22
C LYS A 9 -2.18 1.36 -7.84
N LEU A 10 -1.14 1.10 -7.04
CA LEU A 10 -1.28 0.72 -5.64
C LEU A 10 -2.07 1.78 -4.86
N PHE A 11 -1.78 3.06 -5.09
CA PHE A 11 -2.43 4.17 -4.39
C PHE A 11 -3.90 4.34 -4.78
N ASP A 12 -4.27 4.02 -6.02
CA ASP A 12 -5.67 4.00 -6.46
C ASP A 12 -6.46 2.98 -5.61
N TYR A 13 -5.92 1.77 -5.42
CA TYR A 13 -6.58 0.73 -4.62
C TYR A 13 -6.62 1.06 -3.12
N LEU A 14 -5.53 1.62 -2.58
CA LEU A 14 -5.50 2.13 -1.21
C LEU A 14 -6.58 3.22 -1.00
N SER A 15 -6.78 4.09 -1.98
CA SER A 15 -7.79 5.17 -1.89
C SER A 15 -9.23 4.67 -1.81
N TYR A 16 -9.49 3.46 -2.30
CA TYR A 16 -10.78 2.78 -2.14
C TYR A 16 -10.96 2.09 -0.78
N GLY A 17 -9.97 2.20 0.13
CA GLY A 17 -10.01 1.59 1.45
C GLY A 17 -10.09 0.07 1.39
N ARG A 18 -9.44 -0.55 0.40
CA ARG A 18 -9.46 -2.00 0.21
C ARG A 18 -8.17 -2.62 0.75
N PRO A 19 -8.24 -3.69 1.55
CA PRO A 19 -7.06 -4.48 1.87
C PRO A 19 -6.45 -5.06 0.58
N LEU A 20 -5.13 -5.13 0.51
CA LEU A 20 -4.41 -5.57 -0.68
C LEU A 20 -3.73 -6.91 -0.48
N VAL A 21 -3.77 -7.77 -1.49
CA VAL A 21 -2.87 -8.93 -1.61
C VAL A 21 -1.88 -8.60 -2.71
N VAL A 22 -0.60 -8.54 -2.38
CA VAL A 22 0.44 -8.03 -3.28
C VAL A 22 1.65 -8.95 -3.34
N THR A 23 2.33 -8.99 -4.48
CA THR A 23 3.61 -9.70 -4.62
C THR A 23 4.74 -8.94 -3.91
N ASP A 24 5.77 -9.66 -3.46
CA ASP A 24 6.94 -9.12 -2.75
C ASP A 24 7.92 -8.39 -3.68
N CYS A 25 7.41 -7.41 -4.43
CA CYS A 25 8.22 -6.45 -5.16
C CYS A 25 8.55 -5.27 -4.25
N THR A 26 9.78 -4.77 -4.33
CA THR A 26 10.43 -3.85 -3.38
C THR A 26 9.50 -2.77 -2.81
N GLU A 27 9.02 -1.84 -3.65
CA GLU A 27 8.19 -0.73 -3.16
C GLU A 27 6.77 -1.15 -2.79
N GLN A 28 6.18 -2.08 -3.54
CA GLN A 28 4.82 -2.55 -3.30
C GLN A 28 4.69 -3.19 -1.92
N ALA A 29 5.63 -4.09 -1.62
CA ALA A 29 5.67 -4.82 -0.38
C ALA A 29 5.99 -3.90 0.81
N ARG A 30 6.95 -2.98 0.62
CA ARG A 30 7.28 -1.96 1.63
C ARG A 30 6.05 -1.13 2.00
N ILE A 31 5.33 -0.60 1.03
CA ILE A 31 4.15 0.25 1.25
C ILE A 31 3.04 -0.52 1.98
N VAL A 32 2.71 -1.73 1.55
CA VAL A 32 1.63 -2.52 2.18
C VAL A 32 1.99 -2.93 3.62
N ARG A 33 3.25 -3.30 3.87
CA ARG A 33 3.74 -3.64 5.23
C ARG A 33 3.75 -2.42 6.16
N GLU A 34 4.30 -1.29 5.71
CA GLU A 34 4.34 -0.04 6.51
C GLU A 34 2.95 0.51 6.80
N ALA A 35 2.03 0.38 5.85
CA ALA A 35 0.65 0.80 6.04
C ALA A 35 -0.15 -0.17 6.92
N ASP A 36 0.31 -1.41 7.12
CA ASP A 36 -0.50 -2.52 7.63
C ASP A 36 -1.88 -2.56 6.93
N ALA A 37 -1.83 -2.69 5.60
CA ALA A 37 -3.01 -2.58 4.74
C ALA A 37 -3.28 -3.87 3.93
N GLY A 38 -2.78 -5.02 4.40
CA GLY A 38 -3.01 -6.30 3.76
C GLY A 38 -1.83 -7.27 3.83
N ILE A 39 -1.68 -8.08 2.78
CA ILE A 39 -0.87 -9.30 2.77
C ILE A 39 0.16 -9.22 1.64
N VAL A 40 1.41 -9.54 1.95
CA VAL A 40 2.49 -9.69 0.96
C VAL A 40 2.78 -11.17 0.73
N VAL A 41 2.88 -11.57 -0.53
CA VAL A 41 3.13 -12.97 -0.95
C VAL A 41 4.23 -13.05 -2.01
N GLY A 42 4.76 -14.26 -2.24
CA GLY A 42 5.62 -14.54 -3.39
C GLY A 42 4.89 -14.44 -4.74
N ASP A 43 5.65 -14.48 -5.84
CA ASP A 43 5.14 -14.32 -7.21
C ASP A 43 4.75 -15.65 -7.90
N THR A 44 4.61 -16.73 -7.13
CA THR A 44 4.12 -18.01 -7.65
C THR A 44 2.60 -18.15 -7.53
N VAL A 45 2.03 -19.06 -8.30
CA VAL A 45 0.59 -19.38 -8.26
C VAL A 45 0.19 -19.85 -6.87
N GLU A 46 1.01 -20.68 -6.24
CA GLU A 46 0.78 -21.24 -4.91
C GLU A 46 0.78 -20.14 -3.84
N ALA A 47 1.74 -19.21 -3.92
CA ALA A 47 1.86 -18.11 -2.98
C ALA A 47 0.67 -17.13 -3.08
N LEU A 48 0.28 -16.77 -4.31
CA LEU A 48 -0.90 -15.93 -4.55
C LEU A 48 -2.19 -16.61 -4.07
N SER A 49 -2.36 -17.90 -4.37
CA SER A 49 -3.53 -18.67 -3.95
C SER A 49 -3.64 -18.73 -2.42
N ALA A 50 -2.51 -18.96 -1.73
CA ALA A 50 -2.45 -18.94 -0.28
C ALA A 50 -2.79 -17.56 0.29
N GLY A 51 -2.32 -16.48 -0.34
CA GLY A 51 -2.65 -15.10 0.06
C GLY A 51 -4.15 -14.79 -0.04
N PHE A 52 -4.80 -15.19 -1.13
CA PHE A 52 -6.25 -15.02 -1.27
C PHE A 52 -7.04 -15.88 -0.28
N ALA A 53 -6.61 -17.14 -0.04
CA ALA A 53 -7.22 -17.98 0.97
C ALA A 53 -7.10 -17.36 2.37
N HIS A 54 -5.92 -16.82 2.70
CA HIS A 54 -5.70 -16.11 3.97
C HIS A 54 -6.61 -14.88 4.09
N LEU A 55 -6.76 -14.08 3.04
CA LEU A 55 -7.68 -12.93 3.03
C LEU A 55 -9.13 -13.37 3.29
N LEU A 56 -9.60 -14.45 2.66
CA LEU A 56 -10.97 -14.96 2.82
C LEU A 56 -11.25 -15.54 4.21
N GLN A 57 -10.20 -15.96 4.92
CA GLN A 57 -10.27 -16.50 6.28
C GLN A 57 -9.98 -15.44 7.36
N THR A 58 -9.61 -14.22 6.97
CA THR A 58 -9.30 -13.14 7.89
C THR A 58 -10.57 -12.63 8.56
N ASP A 59 -10.53 -12.44 9.88
CA ASP A 59 -11.67 -11.96 10.65
C ASP A 59 -12.11 -10.55 10.22
N ALA A 60 -13.42 -10.29 10.33
CA ALA A 60 -14.02 -9.05 9.86
C ALA A 60 -13.40 -7.80 10.49
N ASP A 61 -13.02 -7.86 11.77
CA ASP A 61 -12.38 -6.73 12.47
C ASP A 61 -11.03 -6.37 11.85
N GLN A 62 -10.24 -7.38 11.46
CA GLN A 62 -8.96 -7.17 10.80
C GLN A 62 -9.16 -6.60 9.38
N ILE A 63 -10.18 -7.05 8.65
CA ILE A 63 -10.54 -6.47 7.35
C ILE A 63 -10.90 -4.98 7.50
N VAL A 64 -11.68 -4.62 8.52
CA VAL A 64 -12.04 -3.23 8.81
C VAL A 64 -10.80 -2.40 9.16
N ALA A 65 -9.89 -2.94 9.98
CA ALA A 65 -8.63 -2.29 10.33
C ALA A 65 -7.77 -2.02 9.08
N TRP A 66 -7.52 -3.05 8.26
CA TRP A 66 -6.78 -2.91 7.00
C TRP A 66 -7.44 -1.93 6.04
N SER A 67 -8.77 -1.90 5.95
CA SER A 67 -9.51 -0.92 5.16
C SER A 67 -9.27 0.51 5.62
N ALA A 68 -9.30 0.77 6.93
CA ALA A 68 -9.06 2.08 7.50
C ALA A 68 -7.60 2.52 7.28
N HIS A 69 -6.66 1.60 7.48
CA HIS A 69 -5.24 1.81 7.25
C HIS A 69 -4.92 2.11 5.78
N ALA A 70 -5.54 1.38 4.85
CA ALA A 70 -5.40 1.62 3.41
C ALA A 70 -5.84 3.04 3.03
N ALA A 71 -7.02 3.47 3.52
CA ALA A 71 -7.52 4.81 3.27
C ALA A 71 -6.61 5.90 3.88
N ASP A 72 -5.99 5.63 5.03
CA ASP A 72 -5.04 6.56 5.65
C ASP A 72 -3.73 6.67 4.87
N ALA A 73 -3.17 5.54 4.46
CA ALA A 73 -1.98 5.50 3.62
C ALA A 73 -2.18 6.30 2.32
N ALA A 74 -3.34 6.14 1.66
CA ALA A 74 -3.67 6.92 0.46
C ALA A 74 -3.71 8.43 0.71
N ARG A 75 -4.28 8.88 1.84
CA ARG A 75 -4.30 10.31 2.21
C ARG A 75 -2.90 10.86 2.46
N ARG A 76 -2.05 10.12 3.18
CA ARG A 76 -0.66 10.52 3.44
C ARG A 76 0.16 10.60 2.15
N SER A 77 -0.15 9.77 1.16
CA SER A 77 0.53 9.75 -0.14
C SER A 77 -0.12 10.63 -1.21
N ALA A 78 -1.07 11.49 -0.86
CA ALA A 78 -1.76 12.36 -1.82
C ALA A 78 -0.80 13.32 -2.53
N TRP A 79 -1.12 13.65 -3.79
CA TRP A 79 -0.36 14.61 -4.59
C TRP A 79 -0.22 15.98 -3.93
N SER A 80 -1.23 16.43 -3.20
CA SER A 80 -1.19 17.68 -2.44
C SER A 80 -0.15 17.63 -1.32
N THR A 81 -0.03 16.51 -0.61
CA THR A 81 1.01 16.29 0.41
C THR A 81 2.39 16.32 -0.24
N ARG A 82 2.56 15.62 -1.37
CA ARG A 82 3.84 15.61 -2.10
C ARG A 82 4.20 17.00 -2.65
N ALA A 83 3.23 17.74 -3.17
CA ALA A 83 3.46 19.09 -3.68
C ALA A 83 3.94 20.05 -2.57
N LYS A 84 3.36 19.96 -1.36
CA LYS A 84 3.81 20.73 -0.19
C LYS A 84 5.28 20.42 0.15
N GLN A 85 5.63 19.14 0.24
CA GLN A 85 7.02 18.70 0.50
C GLN A 85 7.99 19.25 -0.53
N ILE A 86 7.63 19.23 -1.82
CA ILE A 86 8.47 19.78 -2.90
C ILE A 86 8.65 21.30 -2.74
N VAL A 87 7.57 22.02 -2.43
CA VAL A 87 7.65 23.48 -2.21
C VAL A 87 8.54 23.80 -1.01
N GLU A 88 8.40 23.07 0.10
CA GLU A 88 9.24 23.23 1.31
C GLU A 88 10.72 23.04 0.96
N ILE A 89 11.08 21.94 0.29
CA ILE A 89 12.45 21.64 -0.13
C ILE A 89 13.01 22.73 -1.06
N LEU A 90 12.22 23.18 -2.05
CA LEU A 90 12.68 24.17 -3.03
C LEU A 90 12.76 25.59 -2.47
N THR A 91 12.06 25.89 -1.38
CA THR A 91 12.05 27.22 -0.73
C THR A 91 12.93 27.30 0.51
N GLY A 92 13.60 26.20 0.88
CA GLY A 92 14.52 26.15 2.02
C GLY A 92 13.83 25.98 3.37
N GLY A 93 12.60 25.45 3.40
CA GLY A 93 12.00 24.97 4.64
C GLY A 93 12.71 23.70 5.11
N GLU A 94 12.98 23.59 6.42
CA GLU A 94 13.52 22.36 7.01
C GLU A 94 12.51 21.22 6.78
N ALA A 95 12.97 20.13 6.14
CA ALA A 95 12.18 18.94 5.79
C ALA A 95 11.95 17.99 6.97
#